data_AF-A0A833GPT5-F1
#
_entry.id   AF-A0A833GPT5-F1
#
_cell.length_a   1.000
_cell.length_b   1.000
_cell.length_c   1.000
_cell.angle_alpha   90.00
_cell.angle_beta   90.00
_cell.angle_gamma   90.00
#
_symmetry.space_group_name_H-M   'P 1'
#
loop_
_entity.id
_entity.type
_entity.pdbx_description
1 polymer ?
#
loop_
_entity_poly.entity_id
_entity_poly.type
_entity_poly.pdbx_seq_one_letter_code
_entity_poly.pdbx_strand_id
1 'polypeptide(L)'
;MKRIAAALLPLCIAGHALAATEADVENSFNPYKNGMPSFPGLKPGTVINKANVDQFKEVLGAGVYRLVKEGLFEMKVGATTQFSVHKGYVDATRANLNKTKLGAKAGDMISGYVAGRPFPEEPDAKDPRAGEKLAWNYKYGVNWGDGAIISPFYWKYRNMQTGKLEKQIKWDFHFLNFMHRTKDAPVPEFTPNPSGIFRAIYTKAHEPSDLKNTQLLIQRFEDDAKLDDAYLYLGFQRRVRRLAQGQATDSFLGSDLMIEDFEGYNGRVSDMNWTYKGTKNVLLPMWNHNDLK
;
A
#
# COMPACT_ATOMS: atom_id res chain seq x y z
N MET A 1 -15.41 -15.12 62.84
CA MET A 1 -15.65 -15.84 61.58
C MET A 1 -15.62 -14.86 60.42
N LYS A 2 -14.57 -14.91 59.59
CA LYS A 2 -14.36 -14.02 58.45
C LYS A 2 -15.32 -14.41 57.32
N ARG A 3 -16.14 -13.46 56.85
CA ARG A 3 -16.99 -13.63 55.66
C ARG A 3 -16.12 -13.41 54.42
N ILE A 4 -15.92 -14.47 53.64
CA ILE A 4 -15.20 -14.45 52.38
C ILE A 4 -16.11 -13.78 51.34
N ALA A 5 -15.69 -12.64 50.81
CA ALA A 5 -16.32 -12.00 49.66
C ALA A 5 -15.88 -12.74 48.40
N ALA A 6 -16.83 -13.35 47.69
CA ALA A 6 -16.60 -13.92 46.37
C ALA A 6 -16.48 -12.77 45.35
N ALA A 7 -15.29 -12.58 44.80
CA ALA A 7 -15.05 -11.68 43.69
C ALA A 7 -15.61 -12.30 42.40
N LEU A 8 -16.67 -11.71 41.85
CA LEU A 8 -17.14 -11.97 40.50
C LEU A 8 -16.12 -11.38 39.51
N LEU A 9 -15.34 -12.23 38.84
CA LEU A 9 -14.58 -11.81 37.66
C LEU A 9 -15.56 -11.49 36.52
N PRO A 10 -15.43 -10.34 35.83
CA PRO A 10 -16.19 -10.08 34.64
C PRO A 10 -15.69 -11.00 33.51
N LEU A 11 -16.61 -11.81 32.97
CA LEU A 11 -16.39 -12.56 31.75
C LEU A 11 -16.18 -11.55 30.61
N CYS A 12 -14.94 -11.37 30.15
CA CYS A 12 -14.68 -10.71 28.89
C CYS A 12 -15.23 -11.60 27.77
N ILE A 13 -16.39 -11.24 27.21
CA ILE A 13 -16.87 -11.81 25.96
C ILE A 13 -15.95 -11.26 24.88
N ALA A 14 -14.90 -12.01 24.55
CA ALA A 14 -14.17 -11.81 23.32
C ALA A 14 -15.17 -12.05 22.18
N GLY A 15 -15.56 -10.98 21.48
CA GLY A 15 -16.35 -11.09 20.26
C GLY A 15 -15.60 -12.00 19.31
N HIS A 16 -16.16 -13.19 19.05
CA HIS A 16 -15.59 -14.09 18.06
C HIS A 16 -15.83 -13.43 16.71
N ALA A 17 -14.75 -12.94 16.08
CA ALA A 17 -14.81 -12.57 14.67
C ALA A 17 -15.27 -13.80 13.89
N LEU A 18 -16.36 -13.67 13.15
CA LEU A 18 -16.86 -14.74 12.29
C LEU A 18 -15.80 -15.06 11.23
N ALA A 19 -15.64 -16.33 10.89
CA ALA A 19 -14.76 -16.75 9.81
C ALA A 19 -15.23 -16.15 8.48
N ALA A 20 -14.30 -15.65 7.66
CA ALA A 20 -14.61 -15.11 6.35
C ALA A 20 -15.18 -16.18 5.42
N THR A 21 -16.06 -15.76 4.52
CA THR A 21 -16.84 -16.61 3.61
C THR A 21 -16.44 -16.37 2.15
N GLU A 22 -16.91 -17.21 1.24
CA GLU A 22 -16.75 -16.96 -0.20
C GLU A 22 -17.44 -15.66 -0.65
N ALA A 23 -18.52 -15.26 0.01
CA ALA A 23 -19.19 -14.00 -0.27
C ALA A 23 -18.30 -12.79 0.09
N ASP A 24 -17.51 -12.90 1.18
CA ASP A 24 -16.54 -11.87 1.55
C ASP A 24 -15.44 -11.73 0.49
N VAL A 25 -14.93 -12.86 -0.02
CA VAL A 25 -13.97 -12.86 -1.14
C VAL A 25 -14.56 -12.19 -2.38
N GLU A 26 -15.79 -12.54 -2.75
CA GLU A 26 -16.46 -11.97 -3.91
C GLU A 26 -16.68 -10.46 -3.76
N ASN A 27 -17.16 -10.00 -2.60
CA ASN A 27 -17.37 -8.58 -2.33
C ASN A 27 -16.04 -7.79 -2.35
N SER A 28 -14.98 -8.38 -1.77
CA SER A 28 -13.64 -7.80 -1.69
C SER A 28 -13.00 -7.53 -3.05
N PHE A 29 -13.32 -8.32 -4.07
CA PHE A 29 -12.73 -8.21 -5.42
C PHE A 29 -13.70 -7.78 -6.52
N ASN A 30 -15.01 -7.78 -6.24
CA ASN A 30 -16.07 -7.29 -7.13
C ASN A 30 -16.98 -6.29 -6.40
N PRO A 31 -16.44 -5.18 -5.85
CA PRO A 31 -17.19 -4.26 -5.00
C PRO A 31 -18.35 -3.56 -5.73
N TYR A 32 -18.31 -3.51 -7.07
CA TYR A 32 -19.33 -2.85 -7.89
C TYR A 32 -20.33 -3.80 -8.54
N LYS A 33 -20.30 -5.10 -8.19
CA LYS A 33 -21.22 -6.11 -8.74
C LYS A 33 -22.69 -5.74 -8.57
N ASN A 34 -23.02 -5.08 -7.46
CA ASN A 34 -24.39 -4.69 -7.10
C ASN A 34 -24.71 -3.21 -7.42
N GLY A 35 -23.82 -2.51 -8.12
CA GLY A 35 -23.99 -1.11 -8.49
C GLY A 35 -22.76 -0.25 -8.24
N MET A 36 -22.69 0.88 -8.94
CA MET A 36 -21.63 1.86 -8.81
C MET A 36 -22.01 2.93 -7.76
N PRO A 37 -21.04 3.47 -7.00
CA PRO A 37 -21.30 4.60 -6.13
C PRO A 37 -21.73 5.83 -6.94
N SER A 38 -22.61 6.65 -6.35
CA SER A 38 -23.06 7.92 -6.93
C SER A 38 -23.00 9.03 -5.89
N PHE A 39 -22.94 10.28 -6.35
CA PHE A 39 -22.94 11.46 -5.50
C PHE A 39 -23.73 12.59 -6.18
N PRO A 40 -24.59 13.35 -5.47
CA PRO A 40 -25.39 14.41 -6.06
C PRO A 40 -24.55 15.43 -6.85
N GLY A 41 -24.98 15.75 -8.08
CA GLY A 41 -24.27 16.69 -8.96
C GLY A 41 -23.00 16.14 -9.62
N LEU A 42 -22.53 14.95 -9.24
CA LEU A 42 -21.36 14.30 -9.80
C LEU A 42 -21.78 13.36 -10.93
N LYS A 43 -21.49 13.74 -12.17
CA LYS A 43 -21.76 12.95 -13.37
C LYS A 43 -20.54 12.94 -14.30
N PRO A 44 -20.37 11.92 -15.15
CA PRO A 44 -19.33 11.94 -16.18
C PRO A 44 -19.39 13.25 -16.99
N GLY A 45 -18.22 13.86 -17.19
CA GLY A 45 -18.08 15.17 -17.84
C GLY A 45 -18.14 16.37 -16.90
N THR A 46 -18.56 16.22 -15.63
CA THR A 46 -18.41 17.27 -14.61
C THR A 46 -16.93 17.65 -14.49
N VAL A 47 -16.63 18.95 -14.47
CA VAL A 47 -15.30 19.47 -14.15
C VAL A 47 -15.33 20.03 -12.74
N ILE A 48 -14.62 19.38 -11.82
CA ILE A 48 -14.43 19.86 -10.46
C ILE A 48 -13.25 20.83 -10.46
N ASN A 49 -13.49 22.06 -10.04
CA ASN A 49 -12.51 23.13 -10.01
C ASN A 49 -12.69 24.02 -8.78
N LYS A 50 -11.86 25.05 -8.67
CA LYS A 50 -11.87 26.00 -7.55
C LYS A 50 -13.26 26.59 -7.25
N ALA A 51 -14.11 26.79 -8.27
CA ALA A 51 -15.41 27.42 -8.10
C ALA A 51 -16.49 26.49 -7.52
N ASN A 52 -16.37 25.17 -7.70
CA ASN A 52 -17.41 24.21 -7.27
C ASN A 52 -16.91 23.10 -6.33
N VAL A 53 -15.61 23.03 -6.02
CA VAL A 53 -15.01 21.95 -5.21
C VAL A 53 -15.66 21.75 -3.84
N ASP A 54 -16.19 22.81 -3.22
CA ASP A 54 -16.88 22.72 -1.93
C ASP A 54 -18.10 21.79 -1.98
N GLN A 55 -18.76 21.69 -3.13
CA GLN A 55 -19.91 20.80 -3.34
C GLN A 55 -19.50 19.32 -3.28
N PHE A 56 -18.23 19.00 -3.56
CA PHE A 56 -17.71 17.64 -3.68
C PHE A 56 -16.72 17.27 -2.56
N LYS A 57 -16.60 18.10 -1.51
CA LYS A 57 -15.63 17.91 -0.43
C LYS A 57 -15.66 16.51 0.20
N GLU A 58 -16.86 15.92 0.34
CA GLU A 58 -17.05 14.62 1.01
C GLU A 58 -16.45 13.45 0.22
N VAL A 59 -16.43 13.55 -1.11
CA VAL A 59 -15.90 12.52 -2.02
C VAL A 59 -14.45 12.78 -2.44
N LEU A 60 -13.78 13.77 -1.85
CA LEU A 60 -12.38 14.08 -2.13
C LEU A 60 -11.49 13.73 -0.91
N GLY A 61 -10.27 13.28 -1.20
CA GLY A 61 -9.22 13.23 -0.19
C GLY A 61 -8.84 14.64 0.25
N ALA A 62 -8.48 14.82 1.53
CA ALA A 62 -8.22 16.15 2.08
C ALA A 62 -7.14 16.94 1.30
N GLY A 63 -6.07 16.26 0.88
CA GLY A 63 -5.03 16.85 0.04
C GLY A 63 -5.56 17.28 -1.34
N VAL A 64 -6.29 16.40 -2.03
CA VAL A 64 -6.90 16.69 -3.34
C VAL A 64 -7.86 17.88 -3.25
N TYR A 65 -8.76 17.87 -2.26
CA TYR A 65 -9.67 18.98 -2.00
C TYR A 65 -8.91 20.31 -1.83
N ARG A 66 -7.84 20.31 -1.02
CA ARG A 66 -7.02 21.51 -0.80
C ARG A 66 -6.42 22.03 -2.11
N LEU A 67 -5.79 21.16 -2.89
CA LEU A 67 -5.10 21.55 -4.12
C LEU A 67 -6.08 22.12 -5.17
N VAL A 68 -7.27 21.53 -5.32
CA VAL A 68 -8.31 22.06 -6.22
C VAL A 68 -8.88 23.38 -5.68
N LYS A 69 -9.09 23.51 -4.36
CA LYS A 69 -9.57 24.74 -3.72
C LYS A 69 -8.58 25.90 -3.87
N GLU A 70 -7.29 25.61 -3.85
CA GLU A 70 -6.23 26.58 -4.11
C GLU A 70 -6.18 26.98 -5.60
N GLY A 71 -6.69 26.13 -6.49
CA GLY A 71 -6.71 26.33 -7.94
C GLY A 71 -5.49 25.76 -8.66
N LEU A 72 -4.81 24.79 -8.05
CA LEU A 72 -3.59 24.19 -8.60
C LEU A 72 -3.88 23.19 -9.73
N PHE A 73 -5.06 22.58 -9.74
CA PHE A 73 -5.55 21.78 -10.86
C PHE A 73 -7.08 21.65 -10.84
N GLU A 74 -7.63 21.10 -11.92
CA GLU A 74 -9.04 20.74 -12.07
C GLU A 74 -9.17 19.24 -12.39
N MET A 75 -10.29 18.64 -12.02
CA MET A 75 -10.58 17.22 -12.24
C MET A 75 -11.76 17.05 -13.19
N LYS A 76 -11.51 16.44 -14.35
CA LYS A 76 -12.59 15.99 -15.24
C LYS A 76 -13.07 14.62 -14.77
N VAL A 77 -14.33 14.55 -14.37
CA VAL A 77 -14.96 13.32 -13.90
C VAL A 77 -15.20 12.39 -15.09
N GLY A 78 -14.63 11.19 -15.04
CA GLY A 78 -14.87 10.11 -16.00
C GLY A 78 -16.05 9.23 -15.60
N ALA A 79 -16.38 8.26 -16.46
CA ALA A 79 -17.26 7.16 -16.05
C ALA A 79 -16.55 6.30 -15.00
N THR A 80 -17.29 5.85 -13.98
CA THR A 80 -16.76 4.90 -13.00
C THR A 80 -16.48 3.56 -13.68
N THR A 81 -15.26 3.04 -13.49
CA THR A 81 -14.83 1.74 -13.99
C THR A 81 -14.37 0.85 -12.85
N GLN A 82 -14.39 -0.47 -13.06
CA GLN A 82 -13.84 -1.43 -12.11
C GLN A 82 -12.41 -1.80 -12.53
N PHE A 83 -11.46 -1.63 -11.62
CA PHE A 83 -10.12 -2.19 -11.76
C PHE A 83 -10.09 -3.57 -11.11
N SER A 84 -10.01 -4.61 -11.93
CA SER A 84 -9.92 -5.98 -11.44
C SER A 84 -8.46 -6.33 -11.12
N VAL A 85 -8.25 -7.00 -10.00
CA VAL A 85 -6.95 -7.62 -9.67
C VAL A 85 -6.76 -8.91 -10.46
N HIS A 86 -5.51 -9.35 -10.61
CA HIS A 86 -5.20 -10.58 -11.34
C HIS A 86 -5.85 -11.82 -10.72
N LYS A 87 -6.40 -12.72 -11.55
CA LYS A 87 -7.10 -13.93 -11.10
C LYS A 87 -6.30 -14.79 -10.12
N GLY A 88 -4.98 -14.91 -10.33
CA GLY A 88 -4.09 -15.66 -9.44
C GLY A 88 -4.12 -15.16 -7.98
N TYR A 89 -4.25 -13.86 -7.75
CA TYR A 89 -4.36 -13.30 -6.41
C TYR A 89 -5.71 -13.61 -5.75
N VAL A 90 -6.79 -13.55 -6.54
CA VAL A 90 -8.15 -13.92 -6.09
C VAL A 90 -8.21 -15.41 -5.74
N ASP A 91 -7.66 -16.27 -6.59
CA ASP A 91 -7.62 -17.72 -6.36
C ASP A 91 -6.75 -18.08 -5.15
N ALA A 92 -5.60 -17.43 -4.98
CA ALA A 92 -4.76 -17.60 -3.80
C ALA A 92 -5.47 -17.16 -2.52
N THR A 93 -6.22 -16.06 -2.57
CA THR A 93 -7.07 -15.60 -1.44
C THR A 93 -8.09 -16.67 -1.07
N ARG A 94 -8.81 -17.22 -2.06
CA ARG A 94 -9.79 -18.29 -1.85
C ARG A 94 -9.16 -19.56 -1.28
N ALA A 95 -8.03 -19.99 -1.81
CA ALA A 95 -7.32 -21.19 -1.38
C ALA A 95 -6.76 -21.08 0.05
N ASN A 96 -6.55 -19.87 0.55
CA ASN A 96 -5.98 -19.58 1.87
C ASN A 96 -6.97 -18.89 2.82
N LEU A 97 -8.26 -18.89 2.48
CA LEU A 97 -9.31 -18.30 3.30
C LEU A 97 -9.26 -18.85 4.74
N ASN A 98 -9.29 -17.96 5.72
CA ASN A 98 -9.24 -18.27 7.16
C ASN A 98 -7.97 -18.98 7.69
N LYS A 99 -6.91 -19.12 6.87
CA LYS A 99 -5.63 -19.69 7.35
C LYS A 99 -4.80 -18.68 8.13
N THR A 100 -4.86 -17.42 7.72
CA THR A 100 -4.10 -16.33 8.36
C THR A 100 -4.68 -16.00 9.73
N LYS A 101 -3.81 -15.84 10.73
CA LYS A 101 -4.16 -15.40 12.08
C LYS A 101 -3.27 -14.25 12.50
N LEU A 102 -3.87 -13.24 13.13
CA LEU A 102 -3.13 -12.17 13.80
C LEU A 102 -2.31 -12.74 14.97
N GLY A 103 -1.18 -12.11 15.27
CA GLY A 103 -0.39 -12.43 16.46
C GLY A 103 -1.07 -12.00 17.76
N ALA A 104 -0.45 -12.24 18.91
CA ALA A 104 -1.09 -12.04 20.23
C ALA A 104 -1.38 -10.56 20.52
N LYS A 105 -0.50 -9.67 20.07
CA LYS A 105 -0.60 -8.21 20.21
C LYS A 105 -0.69 -7.55 18.83
N ALA A 106 -1.18 -6.31 18.80
CA ALA A 106 -1.21 -5.53 17.57
C ALA A 106 0.21 -5.30 17.04
N GLY A 107 0.43 -5.57 15.76
CA GLY A 107 1.73 -5.47 15.11
C GLY A 107 2.60 -6.73 15.24
N ASP A 108 2.18 -7.73 16.03
CA ASP A 108 2.85 -9.03 16.03
C ASP A 108 2.70 -9.70 14.66
N MET A 109 3.73 -10.44 14.25
CA MET A 109 3.76 -11.16 12.98
C MET A 109 2.55 -12.10 12.83
N ILE A 110 1.91 -12.06 11.66
CA ILE A 110 0.83 -12.98 11.32
C ILE A 110 1.35 -14.41 11.11
N SER A 111 0.48 -15.39 11.34
CA SER A 111 0.79 -16.81 11.12
C SER A 111 -0.16 -17.45 10.13
N GLY A 112 0.31 -18.49 9.43
CA GLY A 112 -0.51 -19.24 8.47
C GLY A 112 -0.77 -18.52 7.13
N TYR A 113 -0.20 -17.34 6.92
CA TYR A 113 -0.26 -16.64 5.65
C TYR A 113 0.62 -17.31 4.60
N VAL A 114 0.10 -17.46 3.38
CA VAL A 114 0.81 -18.10 2.25
C VAL A 114 0.79 -17.20 1.03
N ALA A 115 -0.37 -16.73 0.60
CA ALA A 115 -0.52 -15.78 -0.51
C ALA A 115 -1.98 -15.28 -0.60
N GLY A 116 -2.20 -14.19 -1.33
CA GLY A 116 -3.52 -13.57 -1.51
C GLY A 116 -3.80 -12.44 -0.51
N ARG A 117 -5.06 -12.04 -0.37
CA ARG A 117 -5.49 -11.08 0.66
C ARG A 117 -5.70 -11.81 1.98
N PRO A 118 -4.93 -11.51 3.04
CA PRO A 118 -4.99 -12.28 4.28
C PRO A 118 -6.35 -12.20 5.00
N PHE A 119 -7.01 -11.04 4.96
CA PHE A 119 -8.30 -10.77 5.62
C PHE A 119 -9.29 -10.15 4.63
N PRO A 120 -10.02 -10.96 3.83
CA PRO A 120 -10.88 -10.43 2.77
C PRO A 120 -12.22 -9.89 3.27
N GLU A 121 -12.58 -10.10 4.54
CA GLU A 121 -13.82 -9.56 5.10
C GLU A 121 -13.85 -8.03 5.11
N GLU A 122 -15.05 -7.46 4.99
CA GLU A 122 -15.25 -6.02 5.20
C GLU A 122 -14.85 -5.64 6.64
N PRO A 123 -14.11 -4.54 6.84
CA PRO A 123 -13.68 -4.12 8.16
C PRO A 123 -14.87 -3.71 9.05
N ASP A 124 -14.93 -4.26 10.26
CA ASP A 124 -15.93 -3.92 11.27
C ASP A 124 -15.38 -2.88 12.25
N ALA A 125 -16.11 -1.79 12.47
CA ALA A 125 -15.76 -0.75 13.46
C ALA A 125 -15.80 -1.26 14.91
N LYS A 126 -16.44 -2.40 15.17
CA LYS A 126 -16.47 -3.07 16.48
C LYS A 126 -15.26 -3.97 16.70
N ASP A 127 -14.53 -4.34 15.66
CA ASP A 127 -13.29 -5.12 15.78
C ASP A 127 -12.14 -4.15 16.07
N PRO A 128 -11.57 -4.17 17.30
CA PRO A 128 -10.49 -3.26 17.67
C PRO A 128 -9.21 -3.48 16.85
N ARG A 129 -9.10 -4.61 16.12
CA ARG A 129 -7.97 -4.96 15.26
C ARG A 129 -8.31 -4.89 13.77
N ALA A 130 -9.48 -4.36 13.39
CA ALA A 130 -9.83 -4.18 11.97
C ALA A 130 -8.82 -3.32 11.21
N GLY A 131 -8.28 -2.26 11.85
CA GLY A 131 -7.24 -1.43 11.25
C GLY A 131 -5.96 -2.21 10.95
N GLU A 132 -5.56 -3.10 11.85
CA GLU A 132 -4.38 -3.94 11.68
C GLU A 132 -4.56 -4.96 10.54
N LYS A 133 -5.74 -5.58 10.42
CA LYS A 133 -6.07 -6.45 9.29
C LYS A 133 -5.92 -5.71 7.96
N LEU A 134 -6.38 -4.46 7.88
CA LEU A 134 -6.22 -3.62 6.70
C LEU A 134 -4.75 -3.29 6.40
N ALA A 135 -3.93 -3.06 7.43
CA ALA A 135 -2.50 -2.83 7.27
C ALA A 135 -1.79 -4.07 6.68
N TRP A 136 -2.11 -5.26 7.17
CA TRP A 136 -1.61 -6.52 6.60
C TRP A 136 -2.10 -6.74 5.16
N ASN A 137 -3.37 -6.46 4.88
CA ASN A 137 -3.89 -6.50 3.50
C ASN A 137 -3.17 -5.53 2.56
N TYR A 138 -2.78 -4.36 3.05
CA TYR A 138 -2.04 -3.38 2.27
C TYR A 138 -0.59 -3.82 2.03
N LYS A 139 0.12 -4.31 3.07
CA LYS A 139 1.48 -4.86 2.95
C LYS A 139 1.56 -6.01 1.93
N TYR A 140 0.59 -6.91 1.95
CA TYR A 140 0.49 -8.03 1.03
C TYR A 140 -0.45 -7.77 -0.16
N GLY A 141 -0.71 -6.49 -0.44
CA GLY A 141 -1.50 -6.04 -1.58
C GLY A 141 -0.76 -6.22 -2.90
N VAL A 142 -1.51 -6.14 -4.00
CA VAL A 142 -0.96 -6.24 -5.36
C VAL A 142 -0.52 -4.86 -5.84
N ASN A 143 0.63 -4.37 -5.37
CA ASN A 143 1.20 -3.12 -5.87
C ASN A 143 1.80 -3.29 -7.28
N TRP A 144 2.60 -4.35 -7.47
CA TRP A 144 3.31 -4.65 -8.72
C TRP A 144 3.17 -6.12 -9.16
N GLY A 145 2.24 -6.87 -8.57
CA GLY A 145 2.17 -8.31 -8.74
C GLY A 145 3.40 -9.03 -8.14
N ASP A 146 3.82 -10.10 -8.78
CA ASP A 146 4.99 -10.90 -8.35
C ASP A 146 6.32 -10.23 -8.72
N GLY A 147 6.30 -9.23 -9.60
CA GLY A 147 7.43 -8.41 -9.98
C GLY A 147 7.09 -7.46 -11.13
N ALA A 148 7.82 -6.35 -11.23
CA ALA A 148 7.64 -5.37 -12.29
C ALA A 148 8.93 -4.62 -12.60
N ILE A 149 8.96 -4.02 -13.79
CA ILE A 149 10.01 -3.11 -14.22
C ILE A 149 9.33 -1.82 -14.68
N ILE A 150 9.81 -0.68 -14.19
CA ILE A 150 9.42 0.64 -14.67
C ILE A 150 10.65 1.29 -15.28
N SER A 151 10.66 1.40 -16.60
CA SER A 151 11.73 2.04 -17.36
C SER A 151 11.20 2.67 -18.64
N PRO A 152 11.54 3.94 -18.94
CA PRO A 152 12.16 4.90 -18.04
C PRO A 152 11.14 5.46 -17.03
N PHE A 153 11.57 5.68 -15.77
CA PHE A 153 10.82 6.48 -14.80
C PHE A 153 11.43 7.87 -14.66
N TYR A 154 10.65 8.91 -14.97
CA TYR A 154 11.09 10.30 -14.86
C TYR A 154 10.65 10.90 -13.53
N TRP A 155 11.58 11.01 -12.60
CA TRP A 155 11.35 11.69 -11.33
C TRP A 155 11.68 13.18 -11.46
N LYS A 156 10.67 14.04 -11.34
CA LYS A 156 10.79 15.49 -11.49
C LYS A 156 10.64 16.20 -10.15
N TYR A 157 11.67 16.93 -9.74
CA TYR A 157 11.67 17.80 -8.56
C TYR A 157 11.07 19.13 -8.96
N ARG A 158 9.99 19.50 -8.30
CA ARG A 158 9.28 20.75 -8.58
C ARG A 158 9.19 21.58 -7.32
N ASN A 159 9.50 22.85 -7.46
CA ASN A 159 9.24 23.82 -6.42
C ASN A 159 7.72 23.89 -6.17
N MET A 160 7.27 23.62 -4.95
CA MET A 160 5.83 23.54 -4.65
C MET A 160 5.10 24.88 -4.79
N GLN A 161 5.78 26.02 -4.61
CA GLN A 161 5.16 27.34 -4.69
C GLN A 161 5.05 27.85 -6.13
N THR A 162 6.07 27.58 -6.96
CA THR A 162 6.18 28.15 -8.31
C THR A 162 5.89 27.15 -9.42
N GLY A 163 5.88 25.85 -9.12
CA GLY A 163 5.76 24.76 -10.10
C GLY A 163 7.01 24.56 -10.98
N LYS A 164 8.04 25.40 -10.79
CA LYS A 164 9.30 25.35 -11.56
C LYS A 164 9.97 23.99 -11.39
N LEU A 165 10.36 23.39 -12.51
CA LEU A 165 11.18 22.18 -12.52
C LEU A 165 12.60 22.54 -12.07
N GLU A 166 13.06 21.94 -10.99
CA GLU A 166 14.39 22.19 -10.42
C GLU A 166 15.40 21.13 -10.85
N LYS A 167 14.97 19.86 -10.87
CA LYS A 167 15.79 18.72 -11.27
C LYS A 167 14.92 17.63 -11.88
N GLN A 168 15.49 16.84 -12.78
CA GLN A 168 14.89 15.60 -13.24
C GLN A 168 15.92 14.49 -13.11
N ILE A 169 15.49 13.34 -12.59
CA ILE A 169 16.28 12.11 -12.54
C ILE A 169 15.58 11.06 -13.38
N LYS A 170 16.32 10.41 -14.28
CA LYS A 170 15.84 9.29 -15.08
C LYS A 170 16.26 7.99 -14.40
N TRP A 171 15.29 7.19 -14.00
CA TRP A 171 15.48 5.96 -13.25
C TRP A 171 15.03 4.74 -14.04
N ASP A 172 15.60 3.59 -13.68
CA ASP A 172 14.93 2.29 -13.81
C ASP A 172 14.56 1.80 -12.42
N PHE A 173 13.34 1.28 -12.25
CA PHE A 173 12.91 0.58 -11.05
C PHE A 173 12.62 -0.88 -11.37
N HIS A 174 13.04 -1.76 -10.47
CA HIS A 174 12.82 -3.19 -10.53
C HIS A 174 12.27 -3.64 -9.18
N PHE A 175 11.17 -4.37 -9.22
CA PHE A 175 10.49 -4.92 -8.05
C PHE A 175 10.39 -6.42 -8.21
N LEU A 176 10.69 -7.17 -7.15
CA LEU A 176 10.55 -8.62 -7.14
C LEU A 176 10.07 -9.11 -5.77
N ASN A 177 8.93 -9.81 -5.76
CA ASN A 177 8.51 -10.56 -4.58
C ASN A 177 9.17 -11.94 -4.63
N PHE A 178 9.90 -12.29 -3.57
CA PHE A 178 10.53 -13.59 -3.39
C PHE A 178 9.57 -14.60 -2.75
N MET A 179 8.62 -14.11 -1.95
CA MET A 179 7.58 -14.90 -1.26
C MET A 179 6.18 -14.37 -1.62
N HIS A 180 5.15 -15.13 -1.28
CA HIS A 180 3.72 -14.79 -1.49
C HIS A 180 3.36 -14.47 -2.94
N ARG A 181 4.07 -15.09 -3.88
CA ARG A 181 3.85 -15.00 -5.32
C ARG A 181 2.55 -15.72 -5.68
N THR A 182 1.83 -15.21 -6.67
CA THR A 182 0.47 -15.68 -7.03
C THR A 182 0.27 -15.99 -8.51
N LYS A 183 1.24 -15.68 -9.36
CA LYS A 183 1.10 -15.71 -10.82
C LYS A 183 2.30 -16.38 -11.49
N ASP A 184 3.50 -15.86 -11.26
CA ASP A 184 4.68 -16.19 -12.04
C ASP A 184 5.55 -17.18 -11.25
N ALA A 185 5.82 -18.35 -11.82
CA ALA A 185 6.64 -19.37 -11.18
C ALA A 185 8.03 -18.83 -10.76
N PRO A 186 8.58 -19.27 -9.62
CA PRO A 186 8.00 -20.23 -8.69
C PRO A 186 6.89 -19.62 -7.82
N VAL A 187 5.86 -20.42 -7.53
CA VAL A 187 4.70 -20.04 -6.70
C VAL A 187 4.60 -21.07 -5.56
N PRO A 188 4.49 -20.66 -4.29
CA PRO A 188 4.31 -19.28 -3.80
C PRO A 188 5.62 -18.52 -3.57
N GLU A 189 6.79 -19.15 -3.72
CA GLU A 189 8.07 -18.53 -3.36
C GLU A 189 9.27 -19.14 -4.08
N PHE A 190 10.38 -18.42 -4.11
CA PHE A 190 11.67 -18.97 -4.53
C PHE A 190 12.29 -19.82 -3.43
N THR A 191 12.75 -21.02 -3.79
CA THR A 191 13.45 -21.93 -2.87
C THR A 191 14.80 -22.37 -3.43
N PRO A 192 15.87 -22.40 -2.62
CA PRO A 192 15.91 -22.01 -1.20
C PRO A 192 15.95 -20.47 -1.01
N ASN A 193 15.35 -19.98 0.07
CA ASN A 193 15.41 -18.57 0.50
C ASN A 193 15.91 -18.47 1.95
N PRO A 194 17.18 -18.79 2.21
CA PRO A 194 17.72 -18.88 3.57
C PRO A 194 17.72 -17.54 4.32
N SER A 195 17.70 -16.43 3.58
CA SER A 195 17.67 -15.08 4.15
C SER A 195 16.26 -14.63 4.56
N GLY A 196 15.21 -15.37 4.17
CA GLY A 196 13.82 -15.00 4.44
C GLY A 196 13.42 -13.67 3.78
N ILE A 197 13.92 -13.40 2.57
CA ILE A 197 13.58 -12.18 1.84
C ILE A 197 12.14 -12.33 1.33
N PHE A 198 11.27 -11.41 1.71
CA PHE A 198 9.93 -11.29 1.15
C PHE A 198 9.99 -10.57 -0.20
N ARG A 199 10.72 -9.44 -0.26
CA ARG A 199 10.69 -8.55 -1.42
C ARG A 199 11.99 -7.79 -1.58
N ALA A 200 12.36 -7.51 -2.83
CA ALA A 200 13.46 -6.60 -3.16
C ALA A 200 13.01 -5.47 -4.08
N ILE A 201 13.58 -4.29 -3.86
CA ILE A 201 13.48 -3.12 -4.73
C ILE A 201 14.87 -2.75 -5.17
N TYR A 202 15.09 -2.70 -6.47
CA TYR A 202 16.33 -2.23 -7.06
C TYR A 202 16.06 -1.05 -7.98
N THR A 203 16.83 0.02 -7.83
CA THR A 203 16.71 1.20 -8.68
C THR A 203 18.07 1.72 -9.10
N LYS A 204 18.13 2.28 -10.31
CA LYS A 204 19.36 2.84 -10.91
C LYS A 204 19.08 4.16 -11.61
N ALA A 205 19.85 5.18 -11.27
CA ALA A 205 19.83 6.48 -11.94
C ALA A 205 20.70 6.46 -13.20
N HIS A 206 20.13 6.89 -14.32
CA HIS A 206 20.82 7.03 -15.62
C HIS A 206 21.24 8.46 -15.91
N GLU A 207 20.42 9.42 -15.49
CA GLU A 207 20.62 10.86 -15.66
C GLU A 207 20.11 11.57 -14.40
N PRO A 208 20.67 12.72 -14.00
CA PRO A 208 21.75 13.48 -14.67
C PRO A 208 23.16 12.96 -14.33
N SER A 209 24.20 13.50 -14.99
CA SER A 209 25.58 13.02 -14.91
C SER A 209 26.16 12.95 -13.48
N ASP A 210 25.77 13.87 -12.60
CA ASP A 210 26.14 13.92 -11.18
C ASP A 210 25.56 12.75 -10.36
N LEU A 211 24.41 12.21 -10.78
CA LEU A 211 23.77 11.07 -10.13
C LEU A 211 23.88 9.76 -10.93
N LYS A 212 24.45 9.81 -12.14
CA LYS A 212 24.54 8.65 -13.02
C LYS A 212 25.23 7.48 -12.32
N ASN A 213 24.63 6.30 -12.50
CA ASN A 213 25.01 5.05 -11.85
C ASN A 213 24.82 5.02 -10.33
N THR A 214 24.12 5.99 -9.72
CA THR A 214 23.61 5.80 -8.36
C THR A 214 22.62 4.66 -8.35
N GLN A 215 22.79 3.71 -7.44
CA GLN A 215 21.93 2.53 -7.34
C GLN A 215 21.53 2.30 -5.90
N LEU A 216 20.30 1.86 -5.70
CA LEU A 216 19.78 1.49 -4.39
C LEU A 216 19.15 0.09 -4.50
N LEU A 217 19.58 -0.80 -3.61
CA LEU A 217 18.94 -2.08 -3.37
C LEU A 217 18.34 -2.06 -1.97
N ILE A 218 17.04 -2.34 -1.86
CA ILE A 218 16.34 -2.55 -0.59
C ILE A 218 15.89 -4.01 -0.57
N GLN A 219 16.22 -4.73 0.49
CA GLN A 219 15.80 -6.09 0.75
C GLN A 219 14.93 -6.11 2.01
N ARG A 220 13.71 -6.58 1.83
CA ARG A 220 12.73 -6.71 2.91
C ARG A 220 12.57 -8.14 3.31
N PHE A 221 12.43 -8.34 4.59
CA PHE A 221 12.29 -9.66 5.18
C PHE A 221 10.82 -9.95 5.47
N GLU A 222 10.49 -11.24 5.46
CA GLU A 222 9.14 -11.69 5.80
C GLU A 222 8.81 -11.41 7.26
N ASP A 223 9.79 -11.59 8.15
CA ASP A 223 9.67 -11.18 9.55
C ASP A 223 9.55 -9.65 9.66
N ASP A 224 8.34 -9.17 9.91
CA ASP A 224 8.04 -7.73 10.09
C ASP A 224 8.75 -7.12 11.30
N ALA A 225 9.29 -7.91 12.24
CA ALA A 225 10.10 -7.37 13.33
C ALA A 225 11.52 -7.02 12.87
N LYS A 226 11.99 -7.60 11.76
CA LYS A 226 13.33 -7.39 11.22
C LYS A 226 13.36 -6.15 10.32
N LEU A 227 14.33 -5.27 10.57
CA LEU A 227 14.54 -4.09 9.74
C LEU A 227 15.09 -4.47 8.36
N ASP A 228 14.67 -3.70 7.35
CA ASP A 228 15.14 -3.84 5.98
C ASP A 228 16.65 -3.63 5.85
N ASP A 229 17.25 -4.33 4.89
CA ASP A 229 18.63 -4.10 4.48
C ASP A 229 18.66 -3.27 3.21
N ALA A 230 19.32 -2.10 3.28
CA ALA A 230 19.47 -1.22 2.14
C ALA A 230 20.94 -0.94 1.82
N TYR A 231 21.27 -0.97 0.53
CA TYR A 231 22.60 -0.77 -0.01
C TYR A 231 22.57 0.32 -1.07
N LEU A 232 23.30 1.40 -0.82
CA LEU A 232 23.43 2.54 -1.73
C LEU A 232 24.82 2.51 -2.37
N TYR A 233 24.85 2.40 -3.69
CA TYR A 233 26.06 2.61 -4.48
C TYR A 233 26.03 4.00 -5.09
N LEU A 234 27.09 4.77 -4.88
CA LEU A 234 27.25 6.11 -5.45
C LEU A 234 28.24 6.05 -6.62
N GLY A 235 27.77 6.37 -7.84
CA GLY A 235 28.54 6.23 -9.07
C GLY A 235 29.87 6.98 -9.06
N PHE A 236 29.91 8.18 -8.46
CA PHE A 236 31.12 8.99 -8.36
C PHE A 236 32.12 8.49 -7.30
N GLN A 237 31.66 7.82 -6.24
CA GLN A 237 32.54 7.24 -5.21
C GLN A 237 32.99 5.82 -5.55
N ARG A 238 32.26 5.14 -6.44
CA ARG A 238 32.46 3.72 -6.80
C ARG A 238 32.49 2.79 -5.58
N ARG A 239 31.70 3.11 -4.55
CA ARG A 239 31.60 2.36 -3.30
C ARG A 239 30.15 2.08 -2.95
N VAL A 240 29.91 0.92 -2.35
CA VAL A 240 28.63 0.54 -1.74
C VAL A 240 28.68 0.94 -0.27
N ARG A 241 27.60 1.56 0.21
CA ARG A 241 27.36 1.81 1.64
C ARG A 241 26.09 1.06 2.04
N ARG A 242 26.14 0.31 3.13
CA ARG A 242 24.92 -0.15 3.80
C ARG A 242 24.30 1.06 4.49
N LEU A 243 23.04 1.36 4.19
CA LEU A 243 22.31 2.39 4.91
C LEU A 243 21.98 1.86 6.31
N ALA A 244 22.01 2.73 7.31
CA ALA A 244 21.68 2.30 8.66
C ALA A 244 20.21 1.85 8.70
N GLN A 245 19.96 0.74 9.38
CA GLN A 245 18.62 0.24 9.59
C GLN A 245 17.80 1.30 10.33
N GLY A 246 16.63 1.67 9.79
CA GLY A 246 15.77 2.71 10.34
C GLY A 246 15.94 4.12 9.75
N GLN A 247 16.94 4.39 8.90
CA GLN A 247 17.01 5.65 8.13
C GLN A 247 16.07 5.66 6.90
N ALA A 248 14.89 5.07 7.03
CA ALA A 248 13.90 5.06 5.96
C ALA A 248 13.14 6.39 5.86
N THR A 249 13.19 7.22 6.91
CA THR A 249 12.48 8.51 7.04
C THR A 249 13.35 9.72 6.68
N ASP A 250 14.59 9.52 6.25
CA ASP A 250 15.44 10.62 5.78
C ASP A 250 15.06 11.01 4.34
N SER A 251 15.25 12.28 4.00
CA SER A 251 15.05 12.80 2.64
C SER A 251 15.84 11.99 1.61
N PHE A 252 15.15 11.41 0.64
CA PHE A 252 15.79 10.64 -0.42
C PHE A 252 16.28 11.58 -1.53
N LEU A 253 17.61 11.65 -1.68
CA LEU A 253 18.30 12.40 -2.75
C LEU A 253 17.81 13.86 -2.88
N GLY A 254 17.57 14.53 -1.74
CA GLY A 254 17.17 15.93 -1.68
C GLY A 254 15.72 16.19 -2.09
N SER A 255 14.86 15.18 -2.02
CA SER A 255 13.41 15.32 -2.24
C SER A 255 12.67 15.46 -0.91
N ASP A 256 11.41 15.87 -0.95
CA ASP A 256 10.52 15.80 0.21
C ASP A 256 9.98 14.37 0.46
N LEU A 257 10.44 13.37 -0.32
CA LEU A 257 10.05 11.97 -0.18
C LEU A 257 11.09 11.20 0.63
N MET A 258 10.59 10.33 1.48
CA MET A 258 11.33 9.36 2.27
C MET A 258 11.37 8.02 1.54
N ILE A 259 12.31 7.15 1.90
CA ILE A 259 12.30 5.75 1.39
C ILE A 259 11.04 5.01 1.88
N GLU A 260 10.55 5.36 3.07
CA GLU A 260 9.29 4.86 3.62
C GLU A 260 8.05 5.29 2.81
N ASP A 261 8.13 6.36 2.02
CA ASP A 261 7.01 6.81 1.17
C ASP A 261 6.92 6.03 -0.15
N PHE A 262 7.91 5.20 -0.46
CA PHE A 262 7.90 4.45 -1.72
C PHE A 262 6.69 3.50 -1.71
N GLU A 263 5.94 3.49 -2.82
CA GLU A 263 4.71 2.71 -2.96
C GLU A 263 3.53 3.15 -2.04
N GLY A 264 3.66 4.30 -1.38
CA GLY A 264 2.63 4.86 -0.49
C GLY A 264 3.08 4.81 0.96
N TYR A 265 2.80 3.70 1.65
CA TYR A 265 3.37 3.41 2.97
C TYR A 265 4.20 2.14 2.89
N ASN A 266 5.44 2.21 3.35
CA ASN A 266 6.40 1.15 3.12
C ASN A 266 7.07 0.63 4.41
N GLY A 267 6.63 1.14 5.55
CA GLY A 267 7.10 0.77 6.88
C GLY A 267 6.50 -0.54 7.37
N ARG A 268 6.87 -0.92 8.59
CA ARG A 268 6.45 -2.17 9.23
C ARG A 268 5.06 -2.00 9.82
N VAL A 269 4.25 -3.05 9.81
CA VAL A 269 2.91 -2.98 10.42
C VAL A 269 3.02 -2.65 11.92
N SER A 270 4.07 -3.15 12.56
CA SER A 270 4.41 -2.90 13.97
C SER A 270 4.82 -1.45 14.31
N ASP A 271 5.17 -0.60 13.33
CA ASP A 271 5.63 0.77 13.59
C ASP A 271 4.48 1.76 13.85
N MET A 272 3.23 1.35 13.61
CA MET A 272 2.06 2.23 13.64
C MET A 272 0.90 1.64 14.45
N ASN A 273 0.02 2.53 14.93
CA ASN A 273 -1.27 2.14 15.51
C ASN A 273 -2.38 2.25 14.46
N TRP A 274 -2.90 1.11 14.04
CA TRP A 274 -3.90 1.04 12.97
C TRP A 274 -5.31 1.01 13.55
N THR A 275 -6.09 2.08 13.34
CA THR A 275 -7.50 2.15 13.75
C THR A 275 -8.39 2.30 12.53
N TYR A 276 -9.33 1.37 12.36
CA TYR A 276 -10.38 1.52 11.37
C TYR A 276 -11.38 2.60 11.81
N LYS A 277 -11.64 3.59 10.94
CA LYS A 277 -12.52 4.73 11.21
C LYS A 277 -13.82 4.71 10.39
N GLY A 278 -14.01 3.70 9.55
CA GLY A 278 -15.11 3.61 8.61
C GLY A 278 -14.66 3.63 7.16
N THR A 279 -15.59 3.27 6.28
CA THR A 279 -15.41 3.24 4.82
C THR A 279 -16.16 4.40 4.19
N LYS A 280 -15.55 5.03 3.18
CA LYS A 280 -16.20 6.05 2.35
C LYS A 280 -15.82 5.89 0.89
N ASN A 281 -16.76 6.17 0.00
CA ASN A 281 -16.49 6.26 -1.43
C ASN A 281 -15.78 7.59 -1.72
N VAL A 282 -14.63 7.52 -2.39
CA VAL A 282 -13.84 8.68 -2.80
C VAL A 282 -13.53 8.62 -4.29
N LEU A 283 -13.44 9.80 -4.92
CA LEU A 283 -12.92 9.94 -6.27
C LEU A 283 -11.41 9.65 -6.27
N LEU A 284 -11.00 8.79 -7.18
CA LEU A 284 -9.58 8.48 -7.42
C LEU A 284 -9.14 9.06 -8.77
N PRO A 285 -7.95 9.67 -8.86
CA PRO A 285 -7.40 10.20 -10.10
C PRO A 285 -6.80 9.07 -10.94
N MET A 286 -7.63 8.14 -11.39
CA MET A 286 -7.22 7.02 -12.24
C MET A 286 -7.48 7.34 -13.70
N TRP A 287 -6.57 6.92 -14.57
CA TRP A 287 -6.79 6.87 -16.01
C TRP A 287 -6.90 5.43 -16.47
N ASN A 288 -7.79 5.20 -17.42
CA ASN A 288 -7.86 3.92 -18.09
C ASN A 288 -6.72 3.88 -19.12
N HIS A 289 -5.64 3.16 -18.80
CA HIS A 289 -4.41 3.18 -19.58
C HIS A 289 -4.65 2.93 -21.08
N ASN A 290 -5.55 2.00 -21.41
CA ASN A 290 -5.87 1.63 -22.79
C ASN A 290 -6.60 2.75 -23.57
N ASP A 291 -7.16 3.75 -22.88
CA ASP A 291 -7.85 4.88 -23.49
C ASP A 291 -6.92 6.11 -23.66
N LEU A 292 -5.71 6.05 -23.09
CA LEU A 292 -4.69 7.09 -23.29
C LEU A 292 -4.09 6.93 -24.69
N LYS A 293 -4.27 7.98 -25.50
CA LYS A 293 -3.70 8.08 -26.85
C LYS A 293 -2.26 8.59 -26.82
#